data_AF-A0A8D0L456-F1
#
_entry.id   AF-A0A8D0L456-F1
#
_cell.length_a   1.000
_cell.length_b   1.000
_cell.length_c   1.000
_cell.angle_alpha   90.00
_cell.angle_beta   90.00
_cell.angle_gamma   90.00
#
_symmetry.space_group_name_H-M   'P 1'
#
loop_
_entity.id
_entity.type
_entity.pdbx_description
1 polymer ?
#
loop_
_entity_poly.entity_id
_entity_poly.type
_entity_poly.pdbx_seq_one_letter_code
_entity_poly.pdbx_strand_id
1 'polypeptide(L)'
;MEETQPPAGVAFLNVAPSYVPHTRVECHYTLPPSTKPSARDWVGIFKAEVTSVRDYYTFVWCTVPESGGVTGAPIHCSVQFQASYLPKPGAQQYQFRYVDRRGEVRGQSSPFRFNEPRPMDELVTLEEAGDDGGTDMLVVVPKATVLQSQLEESQQERGALLRERHRLEDEVEELRGRVTELEEALGSLRDEHNKLAGQYKELSGSHEAVSEQRKTLSRQVAEREARIRELEADAQAMGQRLLEKEAELDR
;
A
#
# COMPACT_ATOMS: atom_id res chain seq x y z
N MET A 1 11.24 -23.02 1.98
CA MET A 1 10.76 -22.47 0.70
C MET A 1 11.30 -23.40 -0.37
N GLU A 2 10.44 -24.26 -0.90
CA GLU A 2 10.83 -25.24 -1.91
C GLU A 2 10.70 -24.56 -3.27
N GLU A 3 11.82 -24.08 -3.83
CA GLU A 3 11.85 -23.56 -5.20
C GLU A 3 11.56 -24.72 -6.15
N THR A 4 10.32 -24.80 -6.59
CA THR A 4 9.88 -25.76 -7.61
C THR A 4 10.52 -25.35 -8.92
N GLN A 5 11.57 -26.07 -9.31
CA GLN A 5 12.26 -25.93 -10.59
C GLN A 5 11.21 -25.89 -11.73
N PRO A 6 11.21 -24.87 -12.61
CA PRO A 6 10.19 -24.74 -13.63
C PRO A 6 10.23 -25.97 -14.55
N PRO A 7 9.06 -26.51 -14.95
CA PRO A 7 9.00 -27.68 -15.80
C PRO A 7 9.80 -27.41 -17.09
N ALA A 8 10.67 -28.35 -17.46
CA ALA A 8 11.48 -28.26 -18.67
C ALA A 8 10.66 -28.28 -19.98
N GLY A 9 9.34 -28.43 -19.87
CA GLY A 9 8.37 -28.56 -20.96
C GLY A 9 7.13 -27.69 -20.76
N VAL A 10 6.20 -27.79 -21.71
CA VAL A 10 4.93 -27.06 -21.72
C VAL A 10 4.05 -27.51 -20.55
N ALA A 11 3.56 -26.55 -19.77
CA ALA A 11 2.69 -26.80 -18.63
C ALA A 11 1.24 -26.46 -18.96
N PHE A 12 0.32 -27.41 -18.78
CA PHE A 12 -1.11 -27.17 -18.93
C PHE A 12 -1.70 -26.57 -17.65
N LEU A 13 -2.58 -25.57 -17.80
CA LEU A 13 -3.16 -24.81 -16.69
C LEU A 13 -4.64 -25.16 -16.52
N ASN A 14 -5.10 -25.21 -15.27
CA ASN A 14 -6.51 -25.33 -14.90
C ASN A 14 -7.23 -26.51 -15.61
N VAL A 15 -6.54 -27.64 -15.74
CA VAL A 15 -7.09 -28.83 -16.37
C VAL A 15 -8.13 -29.44 -15.44
N ALA A 16 -9.39 -29.37 -15.84
CA ALA A 16 -10.49 -29.92 -15.04
C ALA A 16 -10.44 -31.46 -15.07
N PRO A 17 -10.82 -32.15 -13.98
CA PRO A 17 -10.89 -33.61 -13.95
C PRO A 17 -11.98 -34.17 -14.88
N SER A 18 -12.97 -33.35 -15.24
CA SER A 18 -14.05 -33.71 -16.16
C SER A 18 -14.48 -32.50 -16.97
N TYR A 19 -14.80 -32.73 -18.25
CA TYR A 19 -15.40 -31.76 -19.16
C TYR A 19 -16.79 -32.21 -19.59
N VAL A 20 -17.70 -31.26 -19.80
CA VAL A 20 -19.08 -31.52 -20.17
C VAL A 20 -19.15 -31.84 -21.68
N PRO A 21 -19.69 -33.00 -22.08
CA PRO A 21 -19.93 -33.33 -23.48
C PRO A 21 -20.75 -32.25 -24.20
N HIS A 22 -20.54 -32.10 -25.51
CA HIS A 22 -21.26 -31.12 -26.35
C HIS A 22 -20.98 -29.64 -26.03
N THR A 23 -20.03 -29.34 -25.13
CA THR A 23 -19.54 -27.97 -24.89
C THR A 23 -18.15 -27.78 -25.50
N ARG A 24 -17.79 -26.55 -25.88
CA ARG A 24 -16.42 -26.25 -26.30
C ARG A 24 -15.47 -26.42 -25.12
N VAL A 25 -14.26 -26.92 -25.37
CA VAL A 25 -13.22 -27.04 -24.34
C VAL A 25 -12.08 -26.09 -24.66
N GLU A 26 -11.78 -25.17 -23.74
CA GLU A 26 -10.63 -24.30 -23.84
C GLU A 26 -9.46 -24.90 -23.05
N CYS A 27 -8.34 -25.09 -23.73
CA CYS A 27 -7.13 -25.64 -23.16
C CYS A 27 -6.10 -24.53 -23.02
N HIS A 28 -5.73 -24.22 -21.77
CA HIS A 28 -4.75 -23.20 -21.43
C HIS A 28 -3.40 -23.85 -21.12
N TYR A 29 -2.32 -23.26 -21.61
CA TYR A 29 -0.97 -23.76 -21.35
C TYR A 29 0.07 -22.65 -21.36
N THR A 30 1.21 -22.93 -20.74
CA THR A 30 2.35 -22.03 -20.64
C THR A 30 3.56 -22.64 -21.32
N LEU A 31 4.15 -21.89 -22.25
CA LEU A 31 5.40 -22.23 -22.92
C LEU A 31 6.59 -21.70 -22.11
N PRO A 32 7.64 -22.51 -21.89
CA PRO A 32 8.88 -22.04 -21.27
C PRO A 32 9.51 -20.88 -22.05
N PRO A 33 10.22 -19.94 -21.41
CA PRO A 33 10.81 -18.76 -22.05
C PRO A 33 11.77 -19.07 -23.23
N SER A 34 12.38 -20.26 -23.23
CA SER A 34 13.28 -20.72 -24.28
C SER A 34 12.57 -21.26 -25.53
N THR A 35 11.24 -21.42 -25.48
CA THR A 35 10.46 -22.06 -26.53
C THR A 35 10.01 -21.03 -27.56
N LYS A 36 10.31 -21.28 -28.85
CA LYS A 36 9.79 -20.47 -29.95
C LYS A 36 8.48 -21.08 -30.47
N PRO A 37 7.31 -20.52 -30.15
CA PRO A 37 6.03 -21.02 -30.68
C PRO A 37 6.02 -20.98 -32.20
N SER A 38 5.40 -21.98 -32.80
CA SER A 38 5.28 -22.12 -34.25
C SER A 38 3.84 -22.47 -34.63
N ALA A 39 3.38 -21.96 -35.77
CA ALA A 39 2.05 -22.26 -36.31
C ALA A 39 1.91 -23.74 -36.76
N ARG A 40 3.01 -24.51 -36.73
CA ARG A 40 3.04 -25.97 -36.96
C ARG A 40 3.10 -26.76 -35.66
N ASP A 41 3.05 -26.11 -34.52
CA ASP A 41 2.89 -26.77 -33.24
C ASP A 41 1.39 -26.97 -33.01
N TRP A 42 1.01 -28.01 -32.28
CA TRP A 42 -0.41 -28.32 -32.05
C TRP A 42 -0.62 -28.96 -30.69
N VAL A 43 -1.84 -28.85 -30.18
CA VAL A 43 -2.28 -29.55 -28.98
C VAL A 43 -3.28 -30.61 -29.40
N GLY A 44 -3.04 -31.85 -28.98
CA GLY A 44 -3.93 -32.96 -29.21
C GLY A 44 -4.61 -33.43 -27.93
N ILE A 45 -5.80 -34.00 -28.08
CA ILE A 45 -6.45 -34.82 -27.06
C ILE A 45 -6.10 -36.27 -27.37
N PHE A 46 -5.47 -36.95 -26.42
CA PHE A 46 -5.07 -38.35 -26.54
C PHE A 46 -5.76 -39.17 -25.49
N LYS A 47 -6.04 -40.45 -25.79
CA LYS A 47 -6.40 -41.40 -24.73
C LYS A 47 -5.19 -41.61 -23.80
N ALA A 48 -5.43 -41.67 -22.50
CA ALA A 48 -4.37 -41.70 -21.49
C ALA A 48 -3.43 -42.92 -21.65
N GLU A 49 -3.95 -44.05 -22.13
CA GLU A 49 -3.20 -45.29 -22.33
C GLU A 49 -2.31 -45.30 -23.58
N VAL A 50 -2.44 -44.31 -24.48
CA VAL A 50 -1.70 -44.30 -25.74
C VAL A 50 -0.45 -43.42 -25.62
N THR A 51 0.67 -43.86 -26.17
CA THR A 51 1.96 -43.12 -26.14
C THR A 51 2.35 -42.53 -27.48
N SER A 52 1.85 -43.08 -28.59
CA SER A 52 2.14 -42.63 -29.94
C SER A 52 1.46 -41.30 -30.26
N VAL A 53 2.21 -40.38 -30.86
CA VAL A 53 1.73 -39.06 -31.32
C VAL A 53 0.71 -39.18 -32.46
N ARG A 54 0.70 -40.31 -33.18
CA ARG A 54 -0.22 -40.53 -34.31
C ARG A 54 -1.63 -40.93 -33.87
N ASP A 55 -1.79 -41.34 -32.63
CA ASP A 55 -3.05 -41.85 -32.09
C ASP A 55 -3.81 -40.77 -31.32
N TYR A 56 -3.77 -39.53 -31.82
CA TYR A 56 -4.58 -38.45 -31.30
C TYR A 56 -6.06 -38.72 -31.61
N TYR A 57 -6.94 -38.33 -30.69
CA TYR A 57 -8.38 -38.33 -30.91
C TYR A 57 -8.79 -37.13 -31.77
N THR A 58 -8.35 -35.94 -31.38
CA THR A 58 -8.53 -34.68 -32.10
C THR A 58 -7.37 -33.74 -31.79
N PHE A 59 -7.18 -32.71 -32.61
CA PHE A 59 -6.11 -31.74 -32.42
C PHE A 59 -6.50 -30.35 -32.90
N VAL A 60 -5.78 -29.34 -32.38
CA VAL A 60 -5.89 -27.95 -32.79
C VAL A 60 -4.50 -27.37 -32.94
N TRP A 61 -4.25 -26.68 -34.06
CA TRP A 61 -3.00 -25.95 -34.27
C TRP A 61 -2.86 -24.80 -33.28
N CYS A 62 -1.66 -24.61 -32.76
CA CYS A 62 -1.34 -23.51 -31.86
C CYS A 62 -1.38 -22.19 -32.61
N THR A 63 -1.96 -21.16 -31.99
CA THR A 63 -1.85 -19.79 -32.46
C THR A 63 -0.51 -19.22 -31.99
N VAL A 64 0.21 -18.55 -32.90
CA VAL A 64 1.45 -17.84 -32.54
C VAL A 64 1.04 -16.47 -32.04
N PRO A 65 1.36 -16.09 -30.78
CA PRO A 65 1.05 -14.75 -30.29
C PRO A 65 1.75 -13.70 -31.16
N GLU A 66 1.02 -12.68 -31.61
CA GLU A 66 1.60 -11.54 -32.30
C GLU A 66 2.56 -10.83 -31.34
N SER A 67 3.81 -10.76 -31.74
CA SER A 67 4.98 -10.43 -30.93
C SER A 67 4.86 -9.12 -30.15
N GLY A 68 4.78 -9.23 -28.82
CA GLY A 68 4.92 -8.10 -27.87
C GLY A 68 5.41 -8.52 -26.48
N GLY A 69 5.84 -9.77 -26.28
CA GLY A 69 6.26 -10.28 -24.98
C GLY A 69 7.69 -9.87 -24.62
N VAL A 70 7.89 -9.45 -23.36
CA VAL A 70 9.19 -9.15 -22.77
C VAL A 70 10.11 -10.37 -22.87
N THR A 71 11.31 -10.18 -23.42
CA THR A 71 12.34 -11.21 -23.59
C THR A 71 12.60 -11.91 -22.25
N GLY A 72 12.28 -13.20 -22.15
CA GLY A 72 12.55 -14.03 -20.96
C GLY A 72 11.34 -14.38 -20.09
N ALA A 73 10.13 -13.90 -20.41
CA ALA A 73 8.91 -14.30 -19.70
C ALA A 73 8.28 -15.58 -20.29
N PRO A 74 7.63 -16.43 -19.47
CA PRO A 74 6.84 -17.55 -19.96
C PRO A 74 5.63 -17.05 -20.77
N ILE A 75 5.31 -17.73 -21.87
CA ILE A 75 4.24 -17.32 -22.78
C ILE A 75 2.97 -18.09 -22.46
N HIS A 76 1.88 -17.39 -22.11
CA HIS A 76 0.57 -17.98 -21.93
C HIS A 76 -0.17 -18.09 -23.26
N CYS A 77 -0.70 -19.28 -23.56
CA CYS A 77 -1.42 -19.57 -24.78
C CYS A 77 -2.69 -20.36 -24.48
N SER A 78 -3.66 -20.29 -25.39
CA SER A 78 -4.85 -21.12 -25.33
C SER A 78 -5.26 -21.63 -26.72
N VAL A 79 -5.88 -22.81 -26.74
CA VAL A 79 -6.53 -23.38 -27.93
C VAL A 79 -7.93 -23.84 -27.58
N GLN A 80 -8.81 -23.84 -28.58
CA GLN A 80 -10.22 -24.19 -28.39
C GLN A 80 -10.59 -25.42 -29.21
N PHE A 81 -11.04 -26.48 -28.52
CA PHE A 81 -11.59 -27.68 -29.13
C PHE A 81 -13.10 -27.53 -29.28
N GLN A 82 -13.59 -27.67 -30.52
CA GLN A 82 -15.01 -27.59 -30.83
C GLN A 82 -15.74 -28.85 -30.36
N ALA A 83 -16.96 -28.66 -29.84
CA ALA A 83 -17.80 -29.70 -29.27
C ALA A 83 -18.01 -30.92 -30.20
N SER A 84 -18.13 -30.68 -31.51
CA SER A 84 -18.35 -31.72 -32.52
C SER A 84 -17.20 -32.71 -32.68
N TYR A 85 -15.99 -32.33 -32.23
CA TYR A 85 -14.79 -33.15 -32.34
C TYR A 85 -14.34 -33.73 -30.99
N LEU A 86 -15.11 -33.50 -29.93
CA LEU A 86 -14.77 -34.02 -28.60
C LEU A 86 -15.17 -35.49 -28.46
N PRO A 87 -14.49 -36.23 -27.58
CA PRO A 87 -14.90 -37.57 -27.20
C PRO A 87 -16.33 -37.66 -26.71
N LYS A 88 -16.96 -38.80 -27.03
CA LYS A 88 -18.26 -39.16 -26.45
C LYS A 88 -18.12 -39.39 -24.94
N PRO A 89 -19.18 -39.12 -24.17
CA PRO A 89 -19.15 -39.37 -22.72
C PRO A 89 -18.84 -40.84 -22.40
N GLY A 90 -18.02 -41.07 -21.38
CA GLY A 90 -17.65 -42.42 -20.95
C GLY A 90 -16.49 -42.49 -19.96
N ALA A 91 -16.15 -43.72 -19.54
CA ALA A 91 -15.07 -43.98 -18.57
C ALA A 91 -13.65 -43.76 -19.11
N GLN A 92 -13.51 -43.53 -20.42
CA GLN A 92 -12.22 -43.32 -21.08
C GLN A 92 -11.56 -42.04 -20.56
N GLN A 93 -10.31 -42.16 -20.11
CA GLN A 93 -9.50 -41.01 -19.73
C GLN A 93 -8.73 -40.47 -20.93
N TYR A 94 -8.61 -39.15 -20.97
CA TYR A 94 -7.91 -38.39 -21.99
C TYR A 94 -6.91 -37.43 -21.34
N GLN A 95 -5.94 -36.98 -22.13
CA GLN A 95 -4.94 -35.99 -21.74
C GLN A 95 -4.67 -35.04 -22.90
N PHE A 96 -4.38 -33.78 -22.58
CA PHE A 96 -3.81 -32.85 -23.54
C PHE A 96 -2.33 -33.13 -23.70
N ARG A 97 -1.84 -33.10 -24.93
CA ARG A 97 -0.40 -33.14 -25.21
C ARG A 97 -0.04 -32.07 -26.21
N TYR A 98 1.02 -31.34 -25.90
CA TYR A 98 1.61 -30.36 -26.79
C TYR A 98 2.66 -31.05 -27.66
N VAL A 99 2.53 -30.93 -28.97
CA VAL A 99 3.44 -31.51 -29.96
C VAL A 99 4.07 -30.38 -30.77
N ASP A 100 5.39 -30.35 -30.80
CA ASP A 100 6.11 -29.33 -31.57
C ASP A 100 6.15 -29.66 -33.07
N ARG A 101 6.61 -28.70 -33.89
CA ARG A 101 6.84 -28.87 -35.34
C ARG A 101 7.75 -30.05 -35.73
N ARG A 102 8.53 -30.62 -34.80
CA ARG A 102 9.39 -31.80 -35.03
C ARG A 102 8.64 -33.10 -34.76
N GLY A 103 7.43 -33.03 -34.21
CA GLY A 103 6.63 -34.18 -33.82
C GLY A 103 6.95 -34.69 -32.41
N GLU A 104 7.67 -33.91 -31.59
CA GLU A 104 8.04 -34.29 -30.23
C GLU A 104 7.01 -33.78 -29.22
N VAL A 105 6.65 -34.63 -28.25
CA VAL A 105 5.78 -34.22 -27.14
C VAL A 105 6.58 -33.37 -26.16
N ARG A 106 6.19 -32.10 -25.98
CA ARG A 106 6.86 -31.16 -25.07
C ARG A 106 6.11 -30.94 -23.77
N GLY A 107 4.90 -31.47 -23.63
CA GLY A 107 4.12 -31.36 -22.40
C GLY A 107 2.90 -32.27 -22.44
N GLN A 108 2.45 -32.70 -21.27
CA GLN A 108 1.26 -33.53 -21.08
C GLN A 108 0.48 -33.05 -19.85
N SER A 109 -0.85 -33.05 -19.93
CA SER A 109 -1.71 -32.66 -18.81
C SER A 109 -1.96 -33.80 -17.83
N SER A 110 -2.58 -33.47 -16.68
CA SER A 110 -3.29 -34.47 -15.88
C SER A 110 -4.41 -35.14 -16.69
N PRO A 111 -4.75 -36.41 -16.40
CA PRO A 111 -5.87 -37.09 -17.05
C PRO A 111 -7.21 -36.47 -16.69
N PHE A 112 -8.12 -36.43 -17.66
CA PHE A 112 -9.50 -35.96 -17.52
C PHE A 112 -10.46 -36.88 -18.29
N ARG A 113 -11.76 -36.71 -18.08
CA ARG A 113 -12.81 -37.47 -18.77
C ARG A 113 -13.88 -36.55 -19.35
N PHE A 114 -14.67 -37.09 -20.26
CA PHE A 114 -15.88 -36.43 -20.75
C PHE A 114 -17.07 -37.12 -20.11
N ASN A 115 -17.78 -36.42 -19.22
CA ASN A 115 -18.94 -36.94 -18.52
C ASN A 115 -20.04 -35.90 -18.47
N GLU A 116 -21.28 -36.35 -18.66
CA GLU A 116 -22.44 -35.52 -18.35
C GLU A 116 -22.47 -35.23 -16.84
N PRO A 117 -22.73 -33.98 -16.42
CA PRO A 117 -22.96 -33.65 -15.02
C PRO A 117 -24.09 -34.53 -14.49
N ARG A 118 -23.85 -35.28 -13.41
CA ARG A 118 -24.92 -36.07 -12.79
C ARG A 118 -25.76 -35.16 -11.90
N PRO A 119 -27.10 -35.26 -11.92
CA PRO A 119 -27.98 -34.42 -11.09
C PRO A 119 -27.66 -34.47 -9.59
N MET A 120 -27.17 -35.62 -9.09
CA MET A 120 -26.82 -35.78 -7.67
C MET A 120 -25.49 -35.12 -7.29
N ASP A 121 -24.58 -34.87 -8.23
CA ASP A 121 -23.30 -34.18 -7.95
C ASP A 121 -23.52 -32.66 -7.69
N GLU A 122 -24.72 -32.15 -7.99
CA GLU A 122 -25.14 -30.75 -7.79
C GLU A 122 -25.97 -30.55 -6.52
N LEU A 123 -26.18 -31.56 -5.68
CA LEU A 123 -26.95 -31.45 -4.44
C LEU A 123 -26.02 -31.38 -3.22
N VAL A 124 -26.40 -30.58 -2.22
CA VAL A 124 -25.72 -30.43 -0.93
C VAL A 124 -26.73 -30.76 0.17
N THR A 125 -26.30 -31.60 1.12
CA THR A 125 -27.05 -31.89 2.35
C THR A 125 -26.65 -30.90 3.43
N LEU A 126 -27.61 -30.15 3.95
CA LEU A 126 -27.46 -29.30 5.13
C LEU A 126 -28.10 -30.00 6.33
N GLU A 127 -27.42 -29.99 7.46
CA GLU A 127 -27.95 -30.45 8.74
C GLU A 127 -28.65 -29.27 9.42
N GLU A 128 -29.98 -29.32 9.54
CA GLU A 128 -30.72 -28.40 10.38
C GLU A 128 -31.00 -29.06 11.73
N ALA A 129 -30.44 -28.48 12.80
CA ALA A 129 -30.72 -28.90 14.16
C ALA A 129 -32.20 -28.61 14.48
N GLY A 130 -33.01 -29.65 14.54
CA GLY A 130 -34.40 -29.56 14.96
C GLY A 130 -34.50 -29.08 16.42
N ASP A 131 -35.27 -28.02 16.66
CA ASP A 131 -35.50 -27.40 17.97
C ASP A 131 -36.35 -28.26 18.94
N ASP A 132 -36.73 -29.49 18.57
CA ASP A 132 -37.43 -30.39 19.49
C ASP A 132 -37.11 -31.85 19.17
N GLY A 133 -36.85 -32.63 20.23
CA GLY A 133 -36.13 -33.89 20.21
C GLY A 133 -36.51 -34.88 19.11
N GLY A 134 -35.52 -35.24 18.28
CA GLY A 134 -35.35 -36.64 17.87
C GLY A 134 -35.32 -36.99 16.38
N THR A 135 -35.32 -36.04 15.45
CA THR A 135 -35.04 -36.37 14.04
C THR A 135 -34.17 -35.30 13.40
N ASP A 136 -32.89 -35.61 13.24
CA ASP A 136 -31.95 -34.81 12.47
C ASP A 136 -32.39 -34.88 10.99
N MET A 137 -33.01 -33.81 10.51
CA MET A 137 -33.59 -33.77 9.18
C MET A 137 -32.56 -33.20 8.20
N LEU A 138 -32.03 -34.07 7.35
CA LEU A 138 -31.10 -33.68 6.29
C LEU A 138 -31.86 -32.99 5.16
N VAL A 139 -31.64 -31.69 4.99
CA VAL A 139 -32.23 -30.92 3.90
C VAL A 139 -31.32 -31.00 2.69
N VAL A 140 -31.82 -31.57 1.59
CA VAL A 140 -31.08 -31.64 0.32
C VAL A 140 -31.44 -30.43 -0.52
N VAL A 141 -30.50 -29.51 -0.68
CA VAL A 141 -30.64 -28.30 -1.52
C VAL A 141 -29.69 -28.34 -2.71
N PRO A 142 -30.06 -27.77 -3.86
CA PRO A 142 -29.11 -27.59 -4.96
C PRO A 142 -27.92 -26.73 -4.51
N LYS A 143 -26.70 -27.16 -4.83
CA LYS A 143 -25.46 -26.43 -4.59
C LYS A 143 -25.50 -24.99 -5.10
N ALA A 144 -26.21 -24.77 -6.21
CA ALA A 144 -26.41 -23.44 -6.78
C ALA A 144 -27.10 -22.48 -5.80
N THR A 145 -28.09 -22.92 -5.02
CA THR A 145 -28.80 -22.05 -4.07
C THR A 145 -27.92 -21.70 -2.87
N VAL A 146 -27.15 -22.67 -2.36
CA VAL A 146 -26.19 -22.43 -1.28
C VAL A 146 -25.11 -21.45 -1.71
N LEU A 147 -24.51 -21.67 -2.89
CA LEU A 147 -23.49 -20.77 -3.43
C LEU A 147 -24.04 -19.36 -3.71
N GLN A 148 -25.29 -19.27 -4.18
CA GLN A 148 -25.94 -17.99 -4.41
C GLN A 148 -26.15 -17.24 -3.09
N SER A 149 -26.64 -17.91 -2.04
CA SER A 149 -26.81 -17.31 -0.71
C SER A 149 -25.48 -16.84 -0.12
N GLN A 150 -24.42 -17.65 -0.22
CA GLN A 150 -23.07 -17.28 0.23
C GLN A 150 -22.50 -16.09 -0.56
N LEU A 151 -22.76 -16.04 -1.86
CA LEU A 151 -22.34 -14.93 -2.71
C LEU A 151 -23.08 -13.64 -2.33
N GLU A 152 -24.39 -13.71 -2.07
CA GLU A 152 -25.20 -12.57 -1.62
C GLU A 152 -24.73 -12.05 -0.26
N GLU A 153 -24.47 -12.94 0.70
CA GLU A 153 -23.93 -12.60 2.02
C GLU A 153 -22.56 -11.92 1.89
N SER A 154 -21.63 -12.51 1.13
CA SER A 154 -20.30 -11.93 0.90
C SER A 154 -20.38 -10.56 0.20
N GLN A 155 -21.33 -10.38 -0.73
CA GLN A 155 -21.56 -9.09 -1.37
C GLN A 155 -22.10 -8.05 -0.39
N GLN A 156 -23.01 -8.44 0.50
CA GLN A 156 -23.56 -7.57 1.53
C GLN A 156 -22.48 -7.14 2.54
N GLU A 157 -21.67 -8.08 3.03
CA GLU A 157 -20.53 -7.80 3.91
C GLU A 157 -19.55 -6.84 3.24
N ARG A 158 -19.18 -7.09 1.99
CA ARG A 158 -18.32 -6.19 1.22
C ARG A 158 -18.91 -4.79 1.13
N GLY A 159 -20.23 -4.69 0.91
CA GLY A 159 -20.94 -3.40 0.88
C GLY A 159 -20.96 -2.68 2.23
N ALA A 160 -21.03 -3.41 3.35
CA ALA A 160 -20.92 -2.83 4.69
C ALA A 160 -19.49 -2.33 4.96
N LEU A 161 -18.48 -3.15 4.65
CA LEU A 161 -17.07 -2.80 4.82
C LEU A 161 -16.66 -1.59 3.97
N LEU A 162 -17.15 -1.49 2.73
CA LEU A 162 -16.87 -0.32 1.88
C LEU A 162 -17.44 0.97 2.46
N ARG A 163 -18.64 0.93 3.05
CA ARG A 163 -19.24 2.09 3.72
C ARG A 163 -18.42 2.52 4.93
N GLU A 164 -17.98 1.56 5.74
CA GLU A 164 -17.15 1.86 6.91
C GLU A 164 -15.77 2.40 6.51
N ARG A 165 -15.16 1.84 5.45
CA ARG A 165 -13.90 2.34 4.88
C ARG A 165 -14.03 3.80 4.45
N HIS A 166 -15.09 4.13 3.71
CA HIS A 166 -15.36 5.52 3.29
C HIS A 166 -15.51 6.46 4.49
N ARG A 167 -16.26 6.04 5.52
CA ARG A 167 -16.43 6.83 6.74
C ARG A 167 -15.09 7.09 7.45
N LEU A 168 -14.24 6.06 7.56
CA LEU A 168 -12.92 6.20 8.17
C LEU A 168 -11.98 7.07 7.32
N GLU A 169 -12.09 7.00 5.98
CA GLU A 169 -11.35 7.89 5.08
C GLU A 169 -11.73 9.36 5.31
N ASP A 170 -13.02 9.66 5.42
CA ASP A 170 -13.51 11.02 5.71
C ASP A 170 -13.01 11.52 7.09
N GLU A 171 -13.05 10.67 8.12
CA GLU A 171 -12.57 11.01 9.47
C GLU A 171 -11.04 11.27 9.49
N VAL A 172 -10.26 10.48 8.74
CA VAL A 172 -8.81 10.70 8.60
C VAL A 172 -8.53 12.03 7.91
N GLU A 173 -9.28 12.38 6.88
CA GLU A 173 -9.11 13.66 6.17
C GLU A 173 -9.46 14.85 7.08
N GLU A 174 -10.55 14.74 7.85
CA GLU A 174 -10.93 15.76 8.84
C GLU A 174 -9.82 15.95 9.90
N LEU A 175 -9.30 14.85 10.45
CA LEU A 175 -8.23 14.90 11.45
C LEU A 175 -6.94 15.50 10.88
N ARG A 176 -6.59 15.21 9.63
CA ARG A 176 -5.45 15.82 8.94
C ARG A 176 -5.63 17.34 8.76
N GLY A 177 -6.83 17.77 8.41
CA GLY A 177 -7.18 19.20 8.36
C GLY A 177 -6.94 19.87 9.72
N ARG A 178 -7.48 19.29 10.79
CA ARG A 178 -7.31 19.81 12.16
C ARG A 178 -5.86 19.85 12.63
N VAL A 179 -5.05 18.85 12.26
CA VAL A 179 -3.61 18.86 12.57
C VAL A 179 -2.92 20.03 11.87
N THR A 180 -3.22 20.26 10.60
CA THR A 180 -2.64 21.37 9.83
C THR A 180 -3.00 22.73 10.44
N GLU A 181 -4.27 22.94 10.80
CA GLU A 181 -4.73 24.16 11.48
C GLU A 181 -4.00 24.39 12.83
N LEU A 182 -3.83 23.33 13.63
CA LEU A 182 -3.11 23.41 14.89
C LEU A 182 -1.62 23.70 14.70
N GLU A 183 -0.99 23.15 13.66
CA GLU A 183 0.41 23.42 13.32
C GLU A 183 0.62 24.88 12.90
N GLU A 184 -0.28 25.44 12.09
CA GLU A 184 -0.27 26.86 11.71
C GLU A 184 -0.48 27.78 12.92
N ALA A 185 -1.42 27.43 13.81
CA ALA A 185 -1.65 28.17 15.05
C ALA A 185 -0.42 28.12 15.99
N LEU A 186 0.24 26.96 16.11
CA LEU A 186 1.49 26.82 16.87
C LEU A 186 2.64 27.62 16.24
N GLY A 187 2.71 27.67 14.91
CA GLY A 187 3.67 28.48 14.17
C GLY A 187 3.51 29.97 14.48
N SER A 188 2.30 30.49 14.33
CA SER A 188 2.02 31.91 14.61
C SER A 188 2.30 32.30 16.07
N LEU A 189 1.92 31.45 17.03
CA LEU A 189 2.20 31.70 18.45
C LEU A 189 3.72 31.70 18.76
N ARG A 190 4.50 30.83 18.09
CA ARG A 190 5.97 30.83 18.22
C ARG A 190 6.57 32.11 17.66
N ASP A 191 6.08 32.61 16.53
CA ASP A 191 6.56 33.87 15.94
C ASP A 191 6.24 35.07 16.85
N GLU A 192 5.04 35.10 17.42
CA GLU A 192 4.68 36.12 18.43
C GLU A 192 5.59 36.05 19.66
N HIS A 193 5.84 34.85 20.18
CA HIS A 193 6.74 34.65 21.31
C HIS A 193 8.16 35.13 20.99
N ASN A 194 8.69 34.80 19.81
CA ASN A 194 10.02 35.23 19.38
C ASN A 194 10.11 36.76 19.23
N LYS A 195 9.07 37.38 18.67
CA LYS A 195 8.96 38.84 18.57
C LYS A 195 8.96 39.49 19.95
N LEU A 196 8.17 38.98 20.88
CA LEU A 196 8.06 39.51 22.23
C LEU A 196 9.37 39.31 23.02
N ALA A 197 10.04 38.16 22.85
CA ALA A 197 11.35 37.89 23.43
C ALA A 197 12.42 38.86 22.89
N GLY A 198 12.38 39.19 21.60
CA GLY A 198 13.23 40.20 20.99
C GLY A 198 13.01 41.59 21.61
N GLN A 199 11.75 42.02 21.71
CA GLN A 199 11.37 43.29 22.35
C GLN A 199 11.82 43.35 23.81
N TYR A 200 11.67 42.26 24.56
CA TYR A 200 12.14 42.18 25.95
C TYR A 200 13.65 42.36 26.05
N LYS A 201 14.42 41.73 25.16
CA LYS A 201 15.88 41.84 25.12
C LYS A 201 16.34 43.26 24.78
N GLU A 202 15.70 43.91 23.81
CA GLU A 202 15.96 45.31 23.45
C GLU A 202 15.66 46.25 24.63
N LEU A 203 14.50 46.07 25.26
CA LEU A 203 14.09 46.87 26.41
C LEU A 203 15.04 46.68 27.61
N SER A 204 15.46 45.45 27.88
CA SER A 204 16.45 45.14 28.92
C SER A 204 17.79 45.82 28.63
N GLY A 205 18.28 45.76 27.39
CA GLY A 205 19.53 46.43 27.00
C GLY A 205 19.44 47.96 27.12
N SER A 206 18.30 48.55 26.75
CA SER A 206 18.04 49.98 26.95
C SER A 206 18.01 50.35 28.44
N HIS A 207 17.35 49.54 29.28
CA HIS A 207 17.33 49.75 30.72
C HIS A 207 18.73 49.68 31.35
N GLU A 208 19.56 48.72 30.94
CA GLU A 208 20.96 48.64 31.37
C GLU A 208 21.76 49.87 30.95
N ALA A 209 21.64 50.32 29.70
CA ALA A 209 22.32 51.52 29.22
C ALA A 209 21.91 52.78 30.00
N VAL A 210 20.61 52.96 30.25
CA VAL A 210 20.09 54.07 31.07
C VAL A 210 20.58 53.97 32.51
N SER A 211 20.65 52.76 33.07
CA SER A 211 21.19 52.52 34.42
C SER A 211 22.67 52.93 34.53
N GLU A 212 23.49 52.57 33.55
CA GLU A 212 24.91 52.96 33.50
C GLU A 212 25.10 54.47 33.28
N GLN A 213 24.26 55.09 32.44
CA GLN A 213 24.22 56.54 32.32
C GLN A 213 23.87 57.21 33.66
N ARG A 214 22.85 56.71 34.36
CA ARG A 214 22.46 57.21 35.69
C ARG A 214 23.60 57.12 36.70
N LYS A 215 24.32 56.00 36.74
CA LYS A 215 25.51 55.82 37.60
C LYS A 215 26.61 56.83 37.26
N THR A 216 26.88 57.02 35.97
CA THR A 216 27.90 57.96 35.49
C THR A 216 27.55 59.41 35.86
N LEU A 217 26.32 59.83 35.60
CA LEU A 217 25.80 61.15 35.99
C LEU A 217 25.85 61.34 37.51
N SER A 218 25.45 60.33 38.29
CA SER A 218 25.53 60.39 39.76
C SER A 218 26.97 60.60 40.25
N ARG A 219 27.96 59.93 39.64
CA ARG A 219 29.38 60.16 39.94
C ARG A 219 29.83 61.58 39.59
N GLN A 220 29.43 62.09 38.42
CA GLN A 220 29.77 63.47 38.00
C GLN A 220 29.15 64.52 38.92
N VAL A 221 27.91 64.30 39.38
CA VAL A 221 27.25 65.17 40.36
C VAL A 221 28.04 65.18 41.66
N ALA A 222 28.40 64.00 42.20
CA ALA A 222 29.18 63.91 43.43
C ALA A 222 30.57 64.57 43.32
N GLU A 223 31.24 64.43 42.17
CA GLU A 223 32.53 65.08 41.89
C GLU A 223 32.40 66.61 41.83
N ARG A 224 31.37 67.12 41.13
CA ARG A 224 31.09 68.56 41.07
C ARG A 224 30.73 69.12 42.45
N GLU A 225 29.92 68.41 43.23
CA GLU A 225 29.59 68.80 44.62
C GLU A 225 30.83 68.82 45.53
N ALA A 226 31.76 67.88 45.35
CA ALA A 226 33.05 67.90 46.07
C ALA A 226 33.90 69.11 45.66
N ARG A 227 33.97 69.41 44.36
CA ARG A 227 34.71 70.58 43.84
C ARG A 227 34.11 71.91 44.29
N ILE A 228 32.78 72.02 44.34
CA ILE A 228 32.10 73.21 44.87
C ILE A 228 32.50 73.40 46.33
N ARG A 229 32.44 72.35 47.17
CA ARG A 229 32.86 72.42 48.57
C ARG A 229 34.32 72.86 48.76
N GLU A 230 35.22 72.37 47.92
CA GLU A 230 36.64 72.78 47.94
C GLU A 230 36.79 74.27 47.61
N LEU A 231 36.14 74.75 46.53
CA LEU A 231 36.18 76.15 46.13
C LEU A 231 35.52 77.08 47.16
N GLU A 232 34.44 76.64 47.80
CA GLU A 232 33.80 77.36 48.91
C GLU A 232 34.75 77.50 50.09
N ALA A 233 35.48 76.44 50.46
CA ALA A 233 36.49 76.48 51.51
C ALA A 233 37.66 77.41 51.16
N ASP A 234 38.15 77.36 49.91
CA ASP A 234 39.21 78.25 49.42
C ASP A 234 38.77 79.73 49.44
N ALA A 235 37.55 80.01 48.98
CA ALA A 235 36.97 81.35 49.00
C ALA A 235 36.82 81.89 50.43
N GLN A 236 36.36 81.06 51.37
CA GLN A 236 36.32 81.40 52.79
C GLN A 236 37.71 81.70 53.36
N ALA A 237 38.71 80.86 53.05
CA ALA A 237 40.09 81.07 53.50
C ALA A 237 40.70 82.35 52.92
N MET A 238 40.46 82.66 51.64
CA MET A 238 40.88 83.94 51.03
C MET A 238 40.19 85.14 51.68
N GLY A 239 38.88 85.04 51.96
CA GLY A 239 38.13 86.07 52.67
C GLY A 239 38.70 86.36 54.05
N GLN A 240 39.05 85.32 54.82
CA GLN A 240 39.72 85.47 56.12
C GLN A 240 41.08 86.17 55.99
N ARG A 241 41.92 85.78 55.02
CA ARG A 241 43.22 86.42 54.78
C ARG A 241 43.11 87.89 54.36
N LEU A 242 42.08 88.26 53.60
CA LEU A 242 41.83 89.66 53.23
C LEU A 242 41.48 90.49 54.46
N LEU A 243 40.57 89.98 55.31
CA LEU A 243 40.21 90.63 56.58
C LEU A 243 41.42 90.80 57.50
N GLU A 244 42.28 89.79 57.60
CA GLU A 244 43.53 89.87 58.37
C GLU A 244 44.45 90.97 57.83
N LYS A 245 44.65 91.06 56.51
CA LYS A 245 45.48 92.08 55.88
C LYS A 245 44.89 93.49 55.99
N GLU A 246 43.57 93.65 55.85
CA GLU A 246 42.90 94.93 56.06
C GLU A 246 43.10 95.40 57.51
N ALA A 247 42.96 94.49 58.49
CA ALA A 247 43.22 94.80 59.90
C ALA A 247 44.69 95.12 60.23
N GLU A 248 45.65 94.65 59.41
CA GLU A 248 47.06 95.01 59.51
C GLU A 248 47.38 96.38 58.89
N LEU A 249 46.69 96.76 57.81
CA LEU A 249 46.87 98.05 57.14
C LEU A 249 46.23 99.23 57.89
N ASP A 250 45.20 98.97 58.70
CA ASP A 250 44.52 99.97 59.53
C ASP A 250 45.23 100.25 60.88
N ARG A 251 46.41 99.66 61.15
CA ARG A 251 47.25 99.93 62.33
C ARG A 251 48.44 100.83 62.01
#